data_AF-A0A158M3H4-F1
#
_entry.id   AF-A0A158M3H4-F1
#
_cell.length_a   1.000
_cell.length_b   1.000
_cell.length_c   1.000
_cell.angle_alpha   90.00
_cell.angle_beta   90.00
_cell.angle_gamma   90.00
#
_symmetry.space_group_name_H-M   'P 1'
#
loop_
_entity.id
_entity.type
_entity.pdbx_description
1 polymer ?
#
loop_
_entity_poly.entity_id
_entity_poly.type
_entity_poly.pdbx_seq_one_letter_code
_entity_poly.pdbx_strand_id
1 'polypeptide(L)'
;MFLSIFLFLLAAAIIYLACEFFVNGVEWVGHHFRLGATATGTVLAAFGTALPESAVTFMAVVFGQTPEQKDIGVGAAMGGPLVLATLAYAVVGLALLRARRAGQSLVINADQPRLARDQAWFMGIFVFKVGLGLLAFAWKPWLGLFFLAVYGLLTCSP
;
A
#
# COMPACT_ATOMS: atom_id res chain seq x y z
N MET A 1 -25.65 20.45 -3.46
CA MET A 1 -25.26 19.60 -4.61
C MET A 1 -24.15 20.22 -5.44
N PHE A 2 -24.32 21.41 -6.03
CA PHE A 2 -23.26 22.09 -6.79
C PHE A 2 -21.96 22.29 -6.00
N LEU A 3 -22.05 22.75 -4.74
CA LEU A 3 -20.88 22.91 -3.87
C LEU A 3 -20.14 21.59 -3.63
N SER A 4 -20.86 20.48 -3.42
CA SER A 4 -20.26 19.16 -3.19
C SER A 4 -19.53 18.65 -4.43
N ILE A 5 -20.12 18.83 -5.62
CA ILE A 5 -19.48 18.47 -6.89
C ILE A 5 -18.23 19.31 -7.12
N PHE A 6 -18.31 20.62 -6.84
CA PHE A 6 -17.16 21.52 -6.93
C PHE A 6 -16.03 21.10 -5.97
N LEU A 7 -16.35 20.86 -4.70
CA LEU A 7 -15.37 20.40 -3.70
C LEU A 7 -14.75 19.05 -4.07
N PHE A 8 -15.54 18.13 -4.63
CA PHE A 8 -15.05 16.84 -5.12
C PHE A 8 -14.02 17.00 -6.24
N LEU A 9 -14.35 17.81 -7.26
CA LEU A 9 -13.43 18.06 -8.38
C LEU A 9 -12.18 18.82 -7.94
N LEU A 10 -12.33 19.80 -7.03
CA LEU A 10 -11.22 20.54 -6.46
C LEU A 10 -10.30 19.63 -5.65
N ALA A 11 -10.86 18.76 -4.80
CA ALA A 11 -10.09 17.79 -4.04
C ALA A 11 -9.33 16.82 -4.96
N ALA A 12 -9.98 16.32 -6.03
CA ALA A 12 -9.32 15.46 -7.01
C ALA A 12 -8.13 16.17 -7.69
N ALA A 13 -8.29 17.44 -8.08
CA ALA A 13 -7.21 18.24 -8.67
C ALA A 13 -6.06 18.48 -7.68
N ILE A 14 -6.38 18.79 -6.42
CA ILE A 14 -5.38 19.00 -5.36
C ILE A 14 -4.62 17.70 -5.09
N ILE A 15 -5.31 16.55 -5.01
CA ILE A 15 -4.67 15.24 -4.80
C ILE A 15 -3.72 14.94 -5.96
N TYR A 16 -4.13 15.17 -7.21
CA TYR A 16 -3.28 14.96 -8.37
C TYR A 16 -1.98 15.79 -8.28
N LEU A 17 -2.09 17.09 -7.99
CA LEU A 17 -0.93 17.97 -7.81
C LEU A 17 -0.07 17.51 -6.63
N ALA A 18 -0.69 17.14 -5.51
CA ALA A 18 0.02 16.65 -4.34
C ALA A 18 0.80 15.36 -4.64
N CYS A 19 0.25 14.45 -5.45
CA CYS A 19 0.95 13.24 -5.88
C CYS A 19 2.19 13.57 -6.72
N GLU A 20 2.11 14.55 -7.62
CA GLU A 20 3.27 14.98 -8.42
C GLU A 20 4.37 15.60 -7.55
N PHE A 21 4.00 16.49 -6.62
CA PHE A 21 4.94 17.05 -5.64
C PHE A 21 5.53 15.97 -4.72
N PHE A 22 4.72 15.00 -4.31
CA PHE A 22 5.14 13.91 -3.43
C PHE A 22 6.16 13.00 -4.13
N VAL A 23 5.89 12.55 -5.36
CA VAL A 23 6.82 11.70 -6.12
C VAL A 23 8.15 12.42 -6.33
N ASN A 24 8.12 13.68 -6.78
CA ASN A 24 9.33 14.48 -6.95
C ASN A 24 10.10 14.66 -5.63
N GLY A 25 9.39 14.90 -4.52
CA GLY A 25 9.99 15.02 -3.20
C GLY A 25 10.67 13.73 -2.74
N VAL A 26 10.00 12.59 -2.92
CA VAL A 26 10.55 11.27 -2.57
C VAL A 26 11.76 10.92 -3.42
N GLU A 27 11.75 11.21 -4.71
CA GLU A 27 12.91 11.03 -5.59
C GLU A 27 14.10 11.89 -5.16
N TRP A 28 13.85 13.16 -4.82
CA TRP A 28 14.89 14.06 -4.32
C TRP A 28 15.48 13.58 -2.99
N VAL A 29 14.63 13.15 -2.06
CA VAL A 29 15.05 12.57 -0.77
C VAL A 29 15.88 11.30 -1.01
N GLY A 30 15.42 10.42 -1.90
CA GLY A 30 16.15 9.22 -2.29
C GLY A 30 17.53 9.53 -2.84
N HIS A 31 17.64 10.53 -3.72
CA HIS A 31 18.92 11.00 -4.26
C HIS A 31 19.82 11.60 -3.17
N HIS A 32 19.28 12.40 -2.24
CA HIS A 32 20.05 13.01 -1.14
C HIS A 32 20.65 11.95 -0.21
N PHE A 33 19.90 10.89 0.10
CA PHE A 33 20.37 9.76 0.91
C PHE A 33 21.12 8.68 0.12
N ARG A 34 21.36 8.88 -1.19
CA ARG A 34 22.00 7.93 -2.11
C ARG A 34 21.31 6.54 -2.14
N LEU A 35 20.00 6.53 -1.99
CA LEU A 35 19.19 5.32 -2.10
C LEU A 35 18.97 4.98 -3.57
N GLY A 36 19.04 3.68 -3.91
CA GLY A 36 18.70 3.21 -5.25
C GLY A 36 17.22 3.44 -5.56
N ALA A 37 16.87 3.62 -6.84
CA ALA A 37 15.49 3.86 -7.28
C ALA A 37 14.49 2.82 -6.75
N THR A 38 14.92 1.56 -6.64
CA THR A 38 14.12 0.49 -6.01
C THR A 38 13.82 0.79 -4.55
N ALA A 39 14.82 1.15 -3.73
CA ALA A 39 14.61 1.46 -2.31
C ALA A 39 13.76 2.72 -2.11
N THR A 40 13.96 3.75 -2.95
CA THR A 40 13.16 4.97 -2.94
C THR A 40 11.69 4.66 -3.24
N GLY A 41 11.39 3.82 -4.23
CA GLY A 41 10.02 3.42 -4.56
C GLY A 41 9.40 2.47 -3.53
N THR A 42 10.11 1.41 -3.14
CA THR A 42 9.53 0.34 -2.29
C THR A 42 9.47 0.71 -0.82
N VAL A 43 10.28 1.66 -0.35
CA VAL A 43 10.31 2.06 1.06
C VAL A 43 9.78 3.48 1.23
N LEU A 44 10.44 4.49 0.65
CA LEU A 44 10.07 5.89 0.89
C LEU A 44 8.69 6.23 0.31
N ALA A 45 8.45 5.89 -0.96
CA ALA A 45 7.16 6.18 -1.59
C ALA A 45 6.04 5.33 -0.97
N ALA A 46 6.27 4.03 -0.80
CA ALA A 46 5.28 3.11 -0.21
C ALA A 46 4.87 3.53 1.21
N PHE A 47 5.82 3.98 2.04
CA PHE A 47 5.52 4.47 3.38
C PHE A 47 4.64 5.72 3.34
N GLY A 48 5.00 6.70 2.51
CA GLY A 48 4.24 7.94 2.41
C GLY A 48 2.82 7.75 1.87
N THR A 49 2.60 6.81 0.95
CA THR A 49 1.25 6.52 0.43
C THR A 49 0.40 5.70 1.39
N ALA A 50 1.00 4.87 2.24
CA ALA A 50 0.29 4.08 3.25
C ALA A 50 -0.03 4.85 4.54
N LEU A 51 0.62 6.00 4.77
CA LEU A 51 0.43 6.82 5.97
C LEU A 51 -1.02 7.28 6.20
N PRO A 52 -1.75 7.81 5.20
CA PRO A 52 -3.14 8.25 5.40
C PRO A 52 -4.05 7.10 5.84
N GLU A 53 -3.92 5.94 5.19
CA GLU A 53 -4.68 4.72 5.51
C GLU A 53 -4.34 4.21 6.92
N SER A 54 -3.04 4.24 7.27
CA SER A 54 -2.55 3.86 8.59
C SER A 54 -3.06 4.79 9.68
N ALA A 55 -3.12 6.10 9.41
CA ALA A 55 -3.65 7.09 10.34
C ALA A 55 -5.15 6.90 10.58
N VAL A 56 -5.94 6.70 9.53
CA VAL A 56 -7.39 6.42 9.66
C VAL A 56 -7.63 5.12 10.43
N THR A 57 -6.88 4.07 10.10
CA THR A 57 -6.94 2.77 10.81
C THR A 57 -6.59 2.94 12.28
N PHE A 58 -5.50 3.63 12.59
CA PHE A 58 -5.05 3.89 13.95
C PHE A 58 -6.10 4.67 14.74
N MET A 59 -6.62 5.76 14.17
CA MET A 59 -7.64 6.58 14.82
C MET A 59 -8.91 5.78 15.13
N ALA A 60 -9.37 4.98 14.18
CA ALA A 60 -10.54 4.12 14.35
C ALA A 60 -10.35 3.04 15.42
N VAL A 61 -9.17 2.41 15.48
CA VAL A 61 -8.90 1.33 16.44
C VAL A 61 -8.65 1.85 17.86
N VAL A 62 -7.90 2.95 18.00
CA VAL A 62 -7.50 3.49 19.31
C VAL A 62 -8.58 4.37 19.93
N PHE A 63 -9.22 5.22 19.14
CA PHE A 63 -10.21 6.19 19.64
C PHE A 63 -11.66 5.82 19.33
N GLY A 64 -11.90 4.78 18.52
CA GLY A 64 -13.25 4.28 18.26
C GLY A 64 -13.88 3.68 19.51
N GLN A 65 -14.99 4.29 19.95
CA GLN A 65 -15.72 3.83 21.13
C GLN A 65 -16.83 2.84 20.78
N THR A 66 -17.38 2.91 19.57
CA THR A 66 -18.42 1.98 19.11
C THR A 66 -17.85 0.86 18.23
N PRO A 67 -18.52 -0.30 18.15
CA PRO A 67 -18.13 -1.38 17.24
C PRO A 67 -18.02 -0.91 15.79
N GLU A 68 -18.97 -0.08 15.34
CA GLU A 68 -19.03 0.43 13.96
C GLU A 68 -17.83 1.33 13.65
N GLN A 69 -17.37 2.13 14.61
CA GLN A 69 -16.16 2.96 14.44
C GLN A 69 -14.90 2.11 14.29
N LYS A 70 -14.83 0.94 14.95
CA LYS A 70 -13.70 0.03 14.80
C LYS A 70 -13.73 -0.71 13.46
N ASP A 71 -14.93 -1.02 12.96
CA ASP A 71 -15.11 -1.62 11.63
C ASP A 71 -14.63 -0.70 10.50
N ILE A 72 -14.73 0.63 10.68
CA ILE A 72 -14.12 1.61 9.75
C ILE A 72 -12.59 1.41 9.66
N GLY A 73 -11.93 1.11 10.79
CA GLY A 73 -10.50 0.84 10.82
C GLY A 73 -10.12 -0.45 10.07
N VAL A 74 -10.93 -1.50 10.22
CA VAL A 74 -10.76 -2.75 9.45
C VAL A 74 -10.94 -2.48 7.96
N GLY A 75 -11.97 -1.72 7.59
CA GLY A 75 -12.24 -1.33 6.22
C GLY A 75 -11.11 -0.51 5.60
N ALA A 76 -10.57 0.46 6.33
CA ALA A 76 -9.44 1.27 5.89
C ALA A 76 -8.16 0.43 5.67
N ALA A 77 -7.87 -0.51 6.57
CA ALA A 77 -6.71 -1.40 6.45
C ALA A 77 -6.85 -2.40 5.29
N MET A 78 -8.07 -2.90 5.02
CA MET A 78 -8.32 -3.88 3.95
C MET A 78 -8.52 -3.22 2.57
N GLY A 79 -8.91 -1.95 2.54
CA GLY A 79 -9.20 -1.21 1.32
C GLY A 79 -7.99 -1.08 0.39
N GLY A 80 -6.82 -0.74 0.93
CA GLY A 80 -5.58 -0.55 0.15
C GLY A 80 -5.23 -1.76 -0.73
N PRO A 81 -5.03 -2.97 -0.15
CA PRO A 81 -4.78 -4.19 -0.92
C PRO A 81 -5.86 -4.50 -1.96
N LEU A 82 -7.14 -4.27 -1.62
CA LEU A 82 -8.26 -4.54 -2.53
C LEU A 82 -8.24 -3.61 -3.75
N VAL A 83 -8.00 -2.32 -3.55
CA VAL A 83 -7.90 -1.32 -4.63
C VAL A 83 -6.69 -1.59 -5.52
N LEU A 84 -5.55 -1.97 -4.93
CA LEU A 84 -4.36 -2.35 -5.68
C LEU A 84 -4.61 -3.59 -6.54
N ALA A 85 -5.20 -4.64 -5.94
CA ALA A 85 -5.48 -5.90 -6.62
C ALA A 85 -6.45 -5.75 -7.79
N THR A 86 -7.44 -4.86 -7.66
CA THR A 86 -8.53 -4.69 -8.64
C THR A 86 -8.27 -3.57 -9.63
N LEU A 87 -8.14 -2.33 -9.15
CA LEU A 87 -8.06 -1.14 -10.00
C LEU A 87 -6.65 -0.90 -10.51
N ALA A 88 -5.63 -0.92 -9.63
CA ALA A 88 -4.27 -0.57 -10.03
C ALA A 88 -3.72 -1.57 -11.07
N TYR A 89 -3.83 -2.88 -10.80
CA TYR A 89 -3.41 -3.88 -11.78
C TYR A 89 -4.25 -3.89 -13.06
N ALA A 90 -5.55 -3.60 -12.99
CA ALA A 90 -6.37 -3.46 -14.20
C ALA A 90 -5.92 -2.28 -15.07
N VAL A 91 -5.61 -1.12 -14.46
CA VAL A 91 -5.11 0.06 -15.17
C VAL A 91 -3.75 -0.21 -15.80
N VAL A 92 -2.82 -0.82 -15.05
CA VAL A 92 -1.51 -1.24 -15.60
C VAL A 92 -1.69 -2.22 -16.76
N GLY A 93 -2.55 -3.23 -16.60
CA GLY A 93 -2.85 -4.20 -17.65
C GLY A 93 -3.41 -3.54 -18.92
N LEU A 94 -4.35 -2.60 -18.77
CA LEU A 94 -4.92 -1.83 -19.88
C LEU A 94 -3.88 -0.94 -20.58
N ALA A 95 -3.00 -0.29 -19.82
CA ALA A 95 -1.91 0.53 -20.36
C ALA A 95 -0.97 -0.32 -21.23
N LEU A 96 -0.59 -1.50 -20.74
CA LEU A 96 0.27 -2.44 -21.48
C LEU A 96 -0.40 -3.00 -22.73
N LEU A 97 -1.70 -3.33 -22.66
CA LEU A 97 -2.47 -3.77 -23.83
C LEU A 97 -2.54 -2.68 -24.91
N ARG A 98 -2.76 -1.43 -24.51
CA ARG A 98 -2.77 -0.28 -25.44
C ARG A 98 -1.41 -0.06 -26.08
N ALA A 99 -0.33 -0.10 -25.29
CA ALA A 99 1.02 0.06 -25.80
C ALA A 99 1.40 -1.04 -26.80
N ARG A 100 1.04 -2.30 -26.51
CA ARG A 100 1.22 -3.43 -27.44
C ARG A 100 0.45 -3.23 -28.73
N ARG A 101 -0.81 -2.79 -28.66
CA ARG A 101 -1.63 -2.49 -29.85
C ARG A 101 -1.07 -1.32 -30.68
N ALA A 102 -0.38 -0.39 -30.05
CA ALA A 102 0.31 0.73 -30.71
C ALA A 102 1.68 0.34 -31.28
N GLY A 103 2.06 -0.94 -31.25
CA GLY A 103 3.34 -1.43 -31.77
C GLY A 103 4.56 -1.09 -30.90
N GLN A 104 4.36 -0.60 -29.68
CA GLN A 104 5.47 -0.31 -28.76
C GLN A 104 5.92 -1.60 -28.06
N SER A 105 7.18 -1.97 -28.23
CA SER A 105 7.80 -3.03 -27.42
C SER A 105 8.14 -2.49 -26.04
N LEU A 106 7.14 -2.36 -25.17
CA LEU A 106 7.38 -2.08 -23.75
C LEU A 106 8.01 -3.33 -23.12
N VAL A 107 9.34 -3.33 -23.03
CA VAL A 107 10.09 -4.32 -22.27
C VAL A 107 9.91 -3.97 -20.80
N ILE A 108 8.94 -4.60 -20.15
CA ILE A 108 8.80 -4.53 -18.70
C ILE A 108 9.93 -5.39 -18.13
N ASN A 109 11.05 -4.76 -17.84
CA ASN A 109 12.14 -5.37 -17.09
C ASN A 109 11.79 -5.37 -15.60
N ALA A 110 10.70 -6.04 -15.25
CA ALA A 110 10.40 -6.41 -13.87
C ALA A 110 10.97 -7.81 -13.70
N ASP A 111 11.85 -8.03 -12.74
CA ASP A 111 12.31 -9.38 -12.40
C ASP A 111 11.12 -10.24 -11.92
N GLN A 112 10.37 -10.82 -12.86
CA GLN A 112 9.21 -11.67 -12.59
C GLN A 112 9.50 -12.78 -11.56
N PRO A 113 10.66 -13.47 -11.57
CA PRO A 113 10.94 -14.50 -10.56
C PRO A 113 11.16 -13.93 -9.15
N ARG A 114 11.65 -12.69 -9.04
CA ARG A 114 11.84 -12.02 -7.75
C ARG A 114 10.51 -11.51 -7.21
N LEU A 115 9.70 -10.89 -8.06
CA LEU A 115 8.36 -10.41 -7.71
C LEU A 115 7.42 -11.56 -7.31
N ALA A 116 7.44 -12.67 -8.04
CA ALA A 116 6.63 -13.86 -7.73
C ALA A 116 7.04 -14.49 -6.39
N ARG A 117 8.34 -14.50 -6.06
CA ARG A 117 8.85 -14.99 -4.77
C ARG A 117 8.40 -14.11 -3.61
N ASP A 118 8.42 -12.80 -3.80
CA ASP A 118 8.00 -11.83 -2.79
C ASP A 118 6.48 -11.91 -2.54
N GLN A 119 5.69 -12.01 -3.61
CA GLN A 119 4.25 -12.26 -3.52
C GLN A 119 3.92 -13.61 -2.84
N ALA A 120 4.69 -14.66 -3.13
CA ALA A 120 4.51 -15.96 -2.47
C ALA A 120 4.84 -15.90 -0.97
N TRP A 121 5.90 -15.18 -0.59
CA TRP A 121 6.22 -14.91 0.82
C TRP A 121 5.12 -14.13 1.52
N PHE A 122 4.62 -13.06 0.90
CA PHE A 122 3.49 -12.28 1.42
C PHE A 122 2.26 -13.14 1.61
N MET A 123 1.90 -13.96 0.61
CA MET A 123 0.75 -14.86 0.69
C MET A 123 0.93 -15.91 1.80
N GLY A 124 2.14 -16.47 1.94
CA GLY A 124 2.46 -17.42 3.00
C GLY A 124 2.30 -16.82 4.40
N ILE A 125 2.84 -15.62 4.63
CA ILE A 125 2.69 -14.88 5.89
C ILE A 125 1.22 -14.52 6.13
N PHE A 126 0.48 -14.12 5.09
CA PHE A 126 -0.93 -13.78 5.19
C PHE A 126 -1.78 -14.98 5.60
N VAL A 127 -1.64 -16.12 4.92
CA VAL A 127 -2.34 -17.36 5.25
C VAL A 127 -1.99 -17.84 6.65
N PHE A 128 -0.71 -17.79 7.03
CA PHE A 128 -0.27 -18.14 8.38
C PHE A 128 -0.88 -17.22 9.43
N LYS A 129 -0.93 -15.91 9.18
CA LYS A 129 -1.53 -14.91 10.08
C LYS A 129 -3.04 -15.11 10.22
N VAL A 130 -3.75 -15.39 9.12
CA VAL A 130 -5.18 -15.70 9.14
C VAL A 130 -5.43 -17.01 9.91
N GLY A 131 -4.63 -18.04 9.66
CA GLY A 131 -4.68 -19.32 10.38
C GLY A 131 -4.45 -19.16 11.89
N LEU A 132 -3.44 -18.38 12.28
CA LEU A 132 -3.22 -18.00 13.68
C LEU A 132 -4.39 -17.20 14.26
N GLY A 133 -4.97 -16.27 13.50
CA GLY A 133 -6.13 -15.48 13.93
C GLY A 133 -7.38 -16.33 14.18
N LEU A 134 -7.54 -17.43 13.44
CA LEU A 134 -8.63 -18.39 13.61
C LEU A 134 -8.38 -19.35 14.79
N LEU A 135 -7.13 -19.74 15.05
CA LEU A 135 -6.76 -20.69 16.12
C LEU A 135 -6.54 -20.02 17.49
N ALA A 136 -6.09 -18.77 17.53
CA ALA A 136 -5.70 -18.06 18.76
C ALA A 136 -6.67 -16.92 19.10
N PHE A 137 -7.91 -17.27 19.47
CA PHE A 137 -8.91 -16.27 19.89
C PHE A 137 -8.60 -15.56 21.23
N ALA A 138 -7.56 -16.00 21.96
CA ALA A 138 -7.31 -15.59 23.35
C ALA A 138 -6.19 -14.54 23.58
N TRP A 139 -5.33 -14.22 22.61
CA TRP A 139 -4.10 -13.42 22.87
C TRP A 139 -3.88 -12.23 21.90
N LYS A 140 -4.92 -11.41 21.73
CA LYS A 140 -5.02 -10.36 20.70
C LYS A 140 -3.96 -9.23 20.68
N PRO A 141 -3.38 -8.75 21.80
CA PRO A 141 -2.43 -7.62 21.73
C PRO A 141 -0.99 -8.02 21.39
N TRP A 142 -0.52 -9.19 21.86
CA TRP A 142 0.90 -9.56 21.77
C TRP A 142 1.31 -10.06 20.38
N LEU A 143 0.36 -10.61 19.61
CA LEU A 143 0.62 -11.01 18.23
C LEU A 143 0.98 -9.80 17.35
N GLY A 144 0.38 -8.63 17.60
CA GLY A 144 0.67 -7.41 16.84
C GLY A 144 2.13 -6.94 16.99
N LEU A 145 2.64 -6.96 18.22
CA LEU A 145 4.04 -6.65 18.53
C LEU A 145 5.00 -7.68 17.90
N PHE A 146 4.65 -8.96 17.94
CA PHE A 146 5.44 -10.01 17.29
C PHE A 146 5.50 -9.81 15.77
N PHE A 147 4.37 -9.49 15.11
CA PHE A 147 4.36 -9.23 13.67
C PHE A 147 5.14 -7.98 13.28
N LEU A 148 5.09 -6.92 14.10
CA LEU A 148 5.90 -5.71 13.89
C LEU A 148 7.41 -6.04 13.98
N ALA A 149 7.80 -6.87 14.95
CA ALA A 149 9.18 -7.30 15.12
C ALA A 149 9.66 -8.20 13.96
N VAL A 150 8.82 -9.11 13.48
CA VAL A 150 9.12 -9.97 12.32
C VAL A 150 9.24 -9.13 11.04
N TYR A 151 8.37 -8.15 10.83
CA TYR A 151 8.48 -7.23 9.70
C TYR A 151 9.76 -6.40 9.77
N GLY A 152 10.12 -5.89 10.94
CA GLY A 152 11.38 -5.19 11.18
C GLY A 152 12.61 -6.07 10.85
N LEU A 153 12.58 -7.34 11.25
CA LEU A 153 13.65 -8.30 10.95
C LEU A 153 13.72 -8.66 9.46
N LEU A 154 12.58 -8.83 8.78
CA LEU A 154 12.54 -9.12 7.34
C LEU A 154 13.06 -7.96 6.49
N THR A 155 12.81 -6.72 6.93
CA THR A 155 13.29 -5.52 6.22
C THR A 155 14.78 -5.25 6.47
N CYS A 156 15.36 -5.85 7.52
CA CYS A 156 16.75 -5.63 7.93
C CYS A 156 17.67 -6.81 7.60
N SER A 157 17.17 -7.88 6.97
CA SER A 157 18.04 -8.94 6.44
C SER A 157 18.63 -8.51 5.10
N PRO A 158 19.97 -8.58 4.93
CA PRO A 158 20.68 -8.13 3.72
C PRO A 158 20.32 -8.92 2.45
#